data_AF-A0A955AHR0-F1
#
_entry.id   AF-A0A955AHR0-F1
#
_cell.length_a   1.000
_cell.length_b   1.000
_cell.length_c   1.000
_cell.angle_alpha   90.00
_cell.angle_beta   90.00
_cell.angle_gamma   90.00
#
_symmetry.space_group_name_H-M   'P 1'
#
loop_
_entity.id
_entity.type
_entity.pdbx_description
1 polymer ?
#
loop_
_entity_poly.entity_id
_entity_poly.type
_entity_poly.pdbx_seq_one_letter_code
_entity_poly.pdbx_strand_id
1 'polypeptide(L)'
;MNISTHHTVDDLPSDQRQTLETILGRKLETKQHLFILACSPDVIPDTAAKEAAHDRIAATLDKAHEHALSQSVNAEEADSVVNEAMDDVRRRS
;
A
#
# COMPACT_ATOMS: atom_id res chain seq x y z
N MET A 1 7.58 -11.27 11.11
CA MET A 1 7.61 -11.61 9.67
C MET A 1 6.54 -10.79 8.98
N ASN A 2 6.92 -9.91 8.05
CA ASN A 2 5.97 -9.09 7.33
C ASN A 2 5.59 -9.80 6.03
N ILE A 3 4.29 -9.98 5.79
CA ILE A 3 3.77 -10.55 4.55
C ILE A 3 3.06 -9.42 3.82
N SER A 4 3.49 -9.18 2.59
CA SER A 4 2.85 -8.25 1.66
C SER A 4 2.39 -9.04 0.45
N THR A 5 1.10 -8.97 0.14
CA THR A 5 0.54 -9.53 -1.09
C THR A 5 -0.07 -8.42 -1.93
N HIS A 6 0.12 -8.53 -3.25
CA HIS A 6 -0.40 -7.60 -4.25
C HIS A 6 -1.40 -8.35 -5.11
N HIS A 7 -2.60 -7.79 -5.23
CA HIS A 7 -3.66 -8.35 -6.06
C HIS A 7 -4.38 -7.22 -6.81
N THR A 8 -4.76 -7.49 -8.04
CA THR A 8 -5.79 -6.71 -8.73
C THR A 8 -7.16 -7.20 -8.26
N VAL A 9 -8.15 -6.31 -8.18
CA VAL A 9 -9.51 -6.70 -7.75
C VAL A 9 -10.12 -7.79 -8.65
N ASP A 10 -9.80 -7.78 -9.94
CA ASP A 10 -10.24 -8.81 -10.89
C ASP A 10 -9.63 -10.20 -10.61
N ASP A 11 -8.49 -10.26 -9.92
CA ASP A 11 -7.82 -11.52 -9.58
C ASP A 11 -8.31 -12.11 -8.25
N LEU A 12 -9.18 -11.39 -7.53
CA LEU A 12 -9.71 -11.85 -6.25
C LEU A 12 -10.90 -12.80 -6.45
N PRO A 13 -10.89 -13.96 -5.78
CA PRO A 13 -12.08 -14.78 -5.61
C PRO A 13 -13.27 -13.95 -5.10
N SER A 14 -14.48 -14.24 -5.58
CA SER A 14 -15.66 -13.40 -5.30
C SER A 14 -15.98 -13.26 -3.82
N ASP A 15 -15.76 -14.34 -3.05
CA ASP A 15 -15.93 -14.40 -1.60
C ASP A 15 -14.92 -13.50 -0.87
N GLN A 16 -13.66 -13.46 -1.33
CA GLN A 16 -12.63 -12.58 -0.79
C GLN A 16 -12.91 -11.11 -1.11
N ARG A 17 -13.31 -10.81 -2.35
CA ARG A 17 -13.71 -9.46 -2.75
C ARG A 17 -14.88 -8.96 -1.90
N GLN A 18 -15.92 -9.76 -1.74
CA GLN A 18 -17.11 -9.36 -0.97
C GLN A 18 -16.78 -9.13 0.52
N THR A 19 -15.87 -9.92 1.07
CA THR A 19 -15.36 -9.72 2.44
C THR A 19 -14.63 -8.38 2.57
N LEU A 20 -13.76 -8.04 1.63
CA LEU A 20 -13.03 -6.76 1.63
C LEU A 20 -13.98 -5.56 1.44
N GLU A 21 -14.95 -5.66 0.54
CA GLU A 21 -15.97 -4.62 0.33
C GLU A 21 -16.80 -4.37 1.60
N THR A 22 -17.10 -5.44 2.35
CA THR A 22 -17.80 -5.35 3.64
C THR A 22 -16.95 -4.61 4.68
N ILE A 23 -15.67 -4.95 4.78
CA ILE A 23 -14.73 -4.30 5.71
C ILE A 23 -14.55 -2.82 5.37
N LEU A 24 -14.44 -2.50 4.08
CA LEU A 24 -14.23 -1.14 3.59
C LEU A 24 -15.52 -0.29 3.57
N GLY A 25 -16.69 -0.91 3.72
CA GLY A 25 -17.99 -0.25 3.63
C GLY A 25 -18.31 0.31 2.24
N ARG A 26 -17.60 -0.12 1.20
CA ARG A 26 -17.77 0.34 -0.18
C ARG A 26 -17.42 -0.76 -1.18
N LYS A 27 -17.94 -0.66 -2.40
CA LYS A 27 -17.57 -1.55 -3.49
C LYS A 27 -16.15 -1.25 -4.00
N LEU A 28 -15.44 -2.29 -4.41
CA LEU A 28 -14.12 -2.19 -5.02
C LEU A 28 -14.28 -2.05 -6.54
N GLU A 29 -13.44 -1.23 -7.16
CA GLU A 29 -13.43 -1.07 -8.62
C GLU A 29 -12.62 -2.20 -9.27
N THR A 30 -13.05 -2.72 -10.42
CA THR A 30 -12.47 -3.91 -11.08
C THR A 30 -10.97 -3.79 -11.36
N LYS A 31 -10.49 -2.59 -11.70
CA LYS A 31 -9.06 -2.33 -11.99
C LYS A 31 -8.28 -1.75 -10.81
N GLN A 32 -8.86 -1.73 -9.63
CA GLN A 32 -8.19 -1.20 -8.45
C GLN A 32 -7.10 -2.18 -8.00
N HIS A 33 -5.92 -1.64 -7.66
CA HIS A 33 -4.85 -2.41 -7.04
C HIS A 33 -5.04 -2.43 -5.52
N LEU A 34 -4.92 -3.62 -4.93
CA LEU A 34 -5.00 -3.83 -3.48
C LEU A 34 -3.64 -4.28 -2.95
N PHE A 35 -3.19 -3.59 -1.91
CA PHE A 35 -2.01 -3.93 -1.13
C PHE A 35 -2.46 -4.31 0.27
N ILE A 36 -2.24 -5.57 0.65
CA ILE A 36 -2.57 -6.06 1.98
C ILE A 36 -1.26 -6.26 2.73
N LEU A 37 -1.09 -5.49 3.80
CA LEU A 37 0.08 -5.55 4.67
C LEU A 37 -0.32 -6.17 6.00
N ALA A 38 0.24 -7.34 6.32
CA ALA A 38 0.13 -7.95 7.64
C ALA A 38 1.43 -7.68 8.41
N CYS A 39 1.33 -6.83 9.44
CA CYS A 39 2.42 -6.56 10.38
C CYS A 39 2.08 -7.13 11.75
N SER A 40 2.97 -7.98 12.26
CA SER A 40 3.00 -8.38 13.67
C SER A 40 4.21 -7.71 14.32
N PRO A 41 4.06 -6.47 14.81
CA PRO A 41 5.18 -5.81 15.46
C PRO A 41 5.40 -6.44 16.85
N ASP A 42 6.66 -6.75 17.19
CA ASP A 42 7.05 -7.25 18.51
C ASP A 42 6.80 -6.22 19.64
N VAL A 43 6.62 -4.95 19.26
CA VAL A 43 6.24 -3.84 20.13
C VAL A 43 5.04 -3.14 19.54
N ILE A 44 3.95 -3.03 20.30
CA ILE A 44 2.79 -2.24 19.88
C ILE A 44 3.23 -0.77 19.85
N PRO A 45 3.26 -0.09 18.69
CA PRO A 45 3.65 1.30 18.63
C PRO A 45 2.67 2.17 19.40
N ASP A 46 3.20 3.12 20.17
CA ASP A 46 2.39 4.12 20.86
C ASP A 46 1.73 5.09 19.87
N THR A 47 0.83 5.93 20.37
CA THR A 47 0.05 6.86 19.54
C THR A 47 0.95 7.82 18.75
N ALA A 48 2.03 8.32 19.35
CA ALA A 48 2.95 9.24 18.70
C ALA A 48 3.74 8.56 17.57
N ALA A 49 4.16 7.31 17.77
CA ALA A 49 4.82 6.52 16.74
C ALA A 49 3.87 6.20 15.58
N LYS A 50 2.58 5.96 15.86
CA LYS A 50 1.55 5.75 14.82
C LYS A 50 1.31 7.01 13.99
N GLU A 51 1.13 8.17 14.63
CA GLU A 51 0.95 9.45 13.93
C GLU A 51 2.19 9.80 13.08
N ALA A 52 3.39 9.66 13.64
CA ALA A 52 4.62 9.90 12.89
C ALA A 52 4.81 8.95 11.71
N ALA A 53 4.37 7.68 11.82
CA ALA A 53 4.40 6.74 10.72
C ALA A 53 3.37 7.10 9.63
N HIS A 54 2.15 7.48 10.03
CA HIS A 54 1.10 7.94 9.13
C HIS A 54 1.57 9.12 8.29
N ASP A 55 2.12 10.16 8.92
CA ASP A 55 2.57 11.38 8.22
C ASP A 55 3.70 11.08 7.22
N ARG A 56 4.60 10.15 7.56
CA ARG A 56 5.67 9.72 6.65
C ARG A 56 5.12 8.94 5.46
N ILE A 57 4.16 8.04 5.67
CA ILE A 57 3.53 7.27 4.60
C ILE A 57 2.78 8.23 3.67
N ALA A 58 1.97 9.14 4.21
CA ALA A 58 1.26 10.16 3.45
C ALA A 58 2.22 10.98 2.59
N ALA A 59 3.28 11.54 3.19
CA ALA A 59 4.28 12.32 2.47
C ALA A 59 5.03 11.53 1.38
N THR A 60 5.20 10.21 1.58
CA THR A 60 5.84 9.34 0.57
C THR A 60 4.90 9.09 -0.60
N LEU A 61 3.62 8.83 -0.32
CA LEU A 61 2.60 8.63 -1.35
C LEU A 61 2.36 9.91 -2.16
N ASP A 62 2.32 11.08 -1.51
CA ASP A 62 2.19 12.36 -2.19
C ASP A 62 3.37 12.60 -3.14
N LYS A 63 4.60 12.33 -2.69
CA LYS A 63 5.79 12.43 -3.57
C LYS A 63 5.76 11.44 -4.72
N ALA A 64 5.32 10.21 -4.49
CA ALA A 64 5.17 9.22 -5.54
C ALA A 64 4.12 9.65 -6.57
N HIS A 65 3.00 10.23 -6.12
CA HIS A 65 1.96 10.78 -6.97
C HIS A 65 2.46 11.98 -7.80
N GLU A 66 3.14 12.93 -7.16
CA GLU A 66 3.76 14.08 -7.84
C GLU A 66 4.81 13.64 -8.86
N HIS A 67 5.65 12.67 -8.52
CA HIS A 67 6.64 12.11 -9.44
C HIS A 67 5.97 11.43 -10.64
N ALA A 68 4.95 10.61 -10.41
CA ALA A 68 4.19 9.94 -11.46
C ALA A 68 3.49 10.93 -12.40
N LEU A 69 2.90 12.00 -11.86
CA LEU A 69 2.30 13.08 -12.64
C LEU A 69 3.35 13.86 -13.46
N SER A 70 4.53 14.09 -12.89
CA SER A 70 5.57 14.90 -13.53
C SER A 70 6.26 14.23 -14.72
N GLN A 71 6.23 12.89 -14.80
CA GLN A 71 7.06 12.15 -15.74
C GLN A 71 6.30 11.36 -16.82
N SER A 72 4.97 11.50 -16.96
CA SER A 72 4.19 10.66 -17.90
C SER A 72 4.57 9.17 -17.77
N VAL A 73 4.74 8.75 -16.53
CA VAL A 73 5.36 7.48 -16.15
C VAL A 73 4.44 6.35 -16.61
N ASN A 74 4.98 5.42 -17.39
CA ASN A 74 4.22 4.22 -17.73
C ASN A 74 4.07 3.34 -16.47
N ALA A 75 3.09 2.43 -16.45
CA ALA A 75 2.78 1.65 -15.26
C ALA A 75 3.97 0.87 -14.66
N GLU A 76 4.96 0.47 -15.48
CA GLU A 76 6.12 -0.30 -15.02
C GLU A 76 7.12 0.54 -14.21
N GLU A 77 7.29 1.81 -14.57
CA GLU A 77 8.17 2.72 -13.83
C GLU A 77 7.54 3.15 -12.49
N ALA A 78 6.20 3.28 -12.42
CA ALA A 78 5.51 3.55 -11.16
C ALA A 78 5.66 2.39 -10.17
N ASP A 79 5.51 1.14 -10.63
CA ASP A 79 5.76 -0.06 -9.82
C ASP A 79 7.23 -0.15 -9.37
N SER A 80 8.18 0.29 -10.20
CA SER A 80 9.60 0.35 -9.83
C SER A 80 9.86 1.33 -8.67
N VAL A 81 9.29 2.53 -8.72
CA VAL A 81 9.47 3.55 -7.67
C VAL A 81 8.81 3.13 -6.37
N VAL A 82 7.65 2.48 -6.42
CA VAL A 82 6.98 1.92 -5.23
C VAL A 82 7.82 0.81 -4.62
N ASN A 83 8.37 -0.10 -5.43
CA ASN A 83 9.26 -1.16 -4.93
C ASN A 83 10.52 -0.58 -4.27
N GLU A 84 11.13 0.45 -4.86
CA GLU A 84 12.30 1.11 -4.27
C GLU A 84 11.97 1.79 -2.93
N ALA A 85 10.83 2.47 -2.83
CA ALA A 85 10.36 3.06 -1.58
C ALA A 85 10.09 2.00 -0.50
N MET A 86 9.53 0.85 -0.88
CA MET A 86 9.30 -0.28 0.01
C MET A 86 10.62 -0.91 0.51
N ASP A 87 11.63 -1.00 -0.36
CA ASP A 87 12.95 -1.48 0.04
C ASP A 87 13.69 -0.51 0.97
N ASP A 88 13.50 0.81 0.82
CA ASP A 88 14.10 1.78 1.74
C ASP A 88 13.46 1.72 3.14
N VAL A 89 12.16 1.40 3.23
CA VAL A 89 11.48 1.10 4.50
C VAL A 89 12.02 -0.20 5.12
N ARG A 90 12.17 -1.25 4.30
CA ARG A 90 12.65 -2.57 4.75
C ARG A 90 14.11 -2.55 5.21
N ARG A 91 14.94 -1.67 4.66
CA ARG A 91 16.35 -1.48 5.07
C ARG A 91 16.50 -0.76 6.42
N ARG A 92 15.46 -0.06 6.87
CA ARG A 92 15.47 0.77 8.10
C ARG A 92 14.74 0.12 9.29
N SER A 93 14.11 -1.04 9.09
CA SER A 93 13.53 -1.90 10.13
C SER A 93 14.48 -3.02 10.54
#